data_AF-A0A7M5WJB7-F1
#
_entry.id   AF-A0A7M5WJB7-F1
#
_cell.length_a   1.000
_cell.length_b   1.000
_cell.length_c   1.000
_cell.angle_alpha   90.00
_cell.angle_beta   90.00
_cell.angle_gamma   90.00
#
_symmetry.space_group_name_H-M   'P 1'
#
loop_
_entity.id
_entity.type
_entity.pdbx_description
1 polymer ?
#
loop_
_entity_poly.entity_id
_entity_poly.type
_entity_poly.pdbx_seq_one_letter_code
_entity_poly.pdbx_strand_id
1 'polypeptide(L)'
;MYPTETKDLFVPSNEDICKVLSQGLPKYFKEVSVNEVDCPNLTEKPWGLAAKGICGSPKNLDVGGPPYLVPTVQRDKIYKFEELAKLTGIKDTFFIGAGAGPCHVVGVNSEMMANLKTGESENVQTYVATVRDDNSCNLRQIQAKDFCLLGNFLASEGKQGKVIKINAKTRLSEENFPLAIRKVLTEYSPDKIIGLGGVFVIKNGKAKLHIMPDFSCTPLETDEAVNNWLTFNVSSSPLVCLSVFYNVDQGYDLRIEHTHCFSHHGEGGHYHYDTTPEEVEYEAYFVVAEQLLRVDRPLNTHAVGRD
;
A
#
# COMPACT_ATOMS: atom_id res chain seq x y z
N MET A 1 15.71 2.45 18.91
CA MET A 1 14.63 3.23 18.27
C MET A 1 15.10 3.57 16.87
N TYR A 2 14.29 3.36 15.85
CA TYR A 2 14.71 3.57 14.45
C TYR A 2 14.96 5.06 14.17
N PRO A 3 16.02 5.43 13.42
CA PRO A 3 16.18 6.81 12.94
C PRO A 3 14.91 7.24 12.21
N THR A 4 14.33 8.38 12.57
CA THR A 4 13.02 8.80 12.05
C THR A 4 13.03 10.29 11.74
N GLU A 5 12.59 10.64 10.53
CA GLU A 5 12.26 12.00 10.11
C GLU A 5 10.73 12.13 10.07
N THR A 6 10.18 13.19 10.68
CA THR A 6 8.73 13.42 10.73
C THR A 6 8.39 14.70 9.97
N LYS A 7 7.32 14.66 9.17
CA LYS A 7 6.80 15.81 8.44
C LYS A 7 5.29 15.91 8.58
N ASP A 8 4.80 17.06 9.06
CA ASP A 8 3.38 17.38 8.96
C ASP A 8 2.99 17.55 7.48
N LEU A 9 1.94 16.85 7.07
CA LEU A 9 1.46 16.87 5.69
C LEU A 9 0.46 18.01 5.49
N PHE A 10 0.22 18.37 4.23
CA PHE A 10 -0.94 19.18 3.92
C PHE A 10 -2.19 18.31 3.98
N VAL A 11 -3.16 18.72 4.79
CA VAL A 11 -4.40 18.00 5.03
C VAL A 11 -5.56 18.82 4.50
N PRO A 12 -5.91 18.72 3.19
CA PRO A 12 -7.14 19.30 2.68
C PRO A 12 -8.35 18.66 3.36
N SER A 13 -9.48 19.39 3.38
CA SER A 13 -10.73 18.81 3.86
C SER A 13 -11.18 17.65 2.98
N ASN A 14 -11.94 16.71 3.54
CA ASN A 14 -12.57 15.65 2.74
C ASN A 14 -13.44 16.24 1.63
N GLU A 15 -14.13 17.35 1.89
CA GLU A 15 -14.92 18.08 0.88
C GLU A 15 -14.05 18.54 -0.30
N ASP A 16 -12.89 19.15 -0.03
CA ASP A 16 -11.96 19.60 -1.07
C ASP A 16 -11.42 18.41 -1.88
N ILE A 17 -10.99 17.33 -1.21
CA ILE A 17 -10.50 16.13 -1.89
C ILE A 17 -11.61 15.52 -2.76
N CYS A 18 -12.82 15.35 -2.22
CA CYS A 18 -13.95 14.80 -2.96
C CYS A 18 -14.29 15.64 -4.19
N LYS A 19 -14.29 16.98 -4.06
CA LYS A 19 -14.53 17.91 -5.16
C LYS A 19 -13.46 17.78 -6.24
N VAL A 20 -12.18 17.84 -5.86
CA VAL A 20 -11.04 17.78 -6.77
C VAL A 20 -11.01 16.44 -7.52
N LEU A 21 -11.15 15.33 -6.81
CA LEU A 21 -11.15 13.99 -7.42
C LEU A 21 -12.37 13.76 -8.31
N SER A 22 -13.56 14.23 -7.91
CA SER A 22 -14.77 14.15 -8.76
C SER A 22 -14.61 14.89 -10.08
N GLN A 23 -13.84 15.98 -10.10
CA GLN A 23 -13.58 16.76 -11.32
C GLN A 23 -12.44 16.18 -12.16
N GLY A 24 -11.41 15.63 -11.53
CA GLY A 24 -10.20 15.16 -12.21
C GLY A 24 -10.27 13.72 -12.72
N LEU A 25 -10.84 12.80 -11.95
CA LEU A 25 -10.89 11.38 -12.31
C LEU A 25 -11.69 11.04 -13.58
N PRO A 26 -12.69 11.82 -14.03
CA PRO A 26 -13.33 11.61 -15.34
C PRO A 26 -12.39 11.67 -16.55
N LYS A 27 -11.17 12.21 -16.41
CA LYS A 27 -10.11 12.13 -17.43
C LYS A 27 -9.57 10.69 -17.60
N TYR A 28 -9.67 9.87 -16.56
CA TYR A 28 -9.04 8.54 -16.45
C TYR A 28 -10.06 7.40 -16.43
N PHE A 29 -11.30 7.66 -16.02
CA PHE A 29 -12.36 6.66 -15.89
C PHE A 29 -13.69 7.20 -16.43
N LYS A 30 -14.45 6.32 -17.08
CA LYS A 30 -15.74 6.70 -17.69
C LYS A 30 -16.81 7.03 -16.66
N GLU A 31 -16.89 6.22 -15.61
CA GLU A 31 -17.84 6.41 -14.52
C GLU A 31 -17.08 6.66 -13.23
N VAL A 32 -17.36 7.79 -12.58
CA VAL A 32 -16.69 8.19 -11.33
C VAL A 32 -17.73 8.72 -10.36
N SER A 33 -17.59 8.33 -9.09
CA SER A 33 -18.24 9.02 -7.97
C SER A 33 -17.25 9.14 -6.82
N VAL A 34 -17.14 10.34 -6.24
CA VAL A 34 -16.30 10.57 -5.05
C VAL A 34 -17.12 11.29 -4.00
N ASN A 35 -17.24 10.72 -2.81
CA ASN A 35 -18.08 11.24 -1.74
C ASN A 35 -17.43 11.04 -0.38
N GLU A 36 -17.68 11.97 0.55
CA GLU A 36 -17.41 11.73 1.96
C GLU A 36 -18.54 10.89 2.55
N VAL A 37 -18.20 9.77 3.20
CA VAL A 37 -19.17 8.85 3.79
C VAL A 37 -18.72 8.39 5.17
N ASP A 38 -19.64 7.84 5.95
CA ASP A 38 -19.26 7.06 7.14
C ASP A 38 -18.55 5.78 6.70
N CYS A 39 -17.39 5.52 7.31
CA CYS A 39 -16.59 4.34 7.03
C CYS A 39 -17.42 3.07 7.32
N PRO A 40 -17.60 2.18 6.32
CA PRO A 40 -18.28 0.92 6.55
C PRO A 40 -17.49 0.06 7.54
N ASN A 41 -18.09 -1.01 8.05
CA ASN A 41 -17.35 -1.93 8.89
C ASN A 41 -16.32 -2.72 8.06
N LEU A 42 -15.06 -2.29 8.09
CA LEU A 42 -14.00 -2.89 7.29
C LEU A 42 -13.54 -4.27 7.79
N THR A 43 -14.06 -4.79 8.91
CA THR A 43 -13.83 -6.20 9.27
C THR A 43 -14.67 -7.16 8.44
N GLU A 44 -15.73 -6.67 7.78
CA GLU A 44 -16.63 -7.50 6.98
C GLU A 44 -16.09 -7.76 5.57
N LYS A 45 -16.66 -8.73 4.87
CA LYS A 45 -16.36 -8.96 3.45
C LYS A 45 -16.83 -7.76 2.60
N PRO A 46 -16.11 -7.41 1.53
CA PRO A 46 -14.92 -8.09 1.02
C PRO A 46 -13.62 -7.75 1.75
N TRP A 47 -13.59 -6.69 2.57
CA TRP A 47 -12.39 -6.07 3.12
C TRP A 47 -11.56 -6.96 4.04
N GLY A 48 -12.17 -7.60 5.04
CA GLY A 48 -11.47 -8.50 5.98
C GLY A 48 -10.32 -7.84 6.76
N LEU A 49 -10.45 -6.56 7.12
CA LEU A 49 -9.44 -5.84 7.88
C LEU A 49 -9.44 -6.21 9.37
N ALA A 50 -8.31 -5.98 10.05
CA ALA A 50 -8.15 -6.24 11.47
C ALA A 50 -8.86 -5.20 12.37
N ALA A 51 -9.37 -4.10 11.80
CA ALA A 51 -10.10 -3.06 12.50
C ALA A 51 -11.36 -2.63 11.73
N LYS A 52 -12.32 -2.04 12.44
CA LYS A 52 -13.63 -1.64 11.89
C LYS A 52 -13.57 -0.44 10.95
N GLY A 53 -12.52 0.37 11.03
CA GLY A 53 -12.32 1.52 10.17
C GLY A 53 -10.84 1.89 10.06
N ILE A 54 -10.54 3.00 9.39
CA ILE A 54 -9.19 3.51 9.11
C ILE A 54 -8.96 4.93 9.67
N CYS A 55 -9.88 5.41 10.52
CA CYS A 55 -9.84 6.77 11.05
C CYS A 55 -9.14 6.83 12.43
N GLY A 56 -8.84 8.05 12.85
CA GLY A 56 -8.21 8.39 14.13
C GLY A 56 -6.71 8.61 13.99
N SER A 57 -6.29 9.89 14.00
CA SER A 57 -4.92 10.38 13.77
C SER A 57 -4.14 9.60 12.70
N PRO A 58 -4.62 9.58 11.44
CA PRO A 58 -3.98 8.85 10.37
C PRO A 58 -2.56 9.37 10.09
N LYS A 59 -1.58 8.47 10.01
CA LYS A 59 -0.19 8.80 9.68
C LYS A 59 0.33 7.81 8.64
N ASN A 60 1.08 8.28 7.65
CA ASN A 60 1.75 7.39 6.73
C ASN A 60 3.18 7.12 7.22
N LEU A 61 3.61 5.87 7.17
CA LEU A 61 4.96 5.43 7.48
C LEU A 61 5.61 4.92 6.19
N ASP A 62 6.82 5.41 5.91
CA ASP A 62 7.70 4.91 4.85
C ASP A 62 8.98 4.38 5.52
N VAL A 63 9.05 3.06 5.68
CA VAL A 63 10.07 2.35 6.46
C VAL A 63 11.05 1.68 5.52
N GLY A 64 12.35 1.91 5.71
CA GLY A 64 13.40 1.30 4.90
C GLY A 64 13.31 1.73 3.43
N GLY A 65 13.44 0.80 2.49
CA GLY A 65 13.17 1.06 1.08
C GLY A 65 13.77 0.03 0.12
N PRO A 66 13.46 0.13 -1.19
CA PRO A 66 14.06 -0.73 -2.22
C PRO A 66 15.60 -0.83 -2.19
N PRO A 67 16.37 0.22 -1.78
CA PRO A 67 17.82 0.09 -1.61
C PRO A 67 18.30 -0.90 -0.54
N TYR A 68 17.42 -1.39 0.32
CA TYR A 68 17.72 -2.49 1.24
C TYR A 68 17.43 -3.87 0.63
N LEU A 69 16.69 -3.93 -0.48
CA LEU A 69 16.41 -5.15 -1.23
C LEU A 69 17.40 -5.36 -2.38
N VAL A 70 17.65 -4.32 -3.18
CA VAL A 70 18.51 -4.35 -4.37
C VAL A 70 19.61 -3.28 -4.26
N PRO A 71 20.75 -3.42 -4.94
CA PRO A 71 21.14 -4.53 -5.82
C PRO A 71 21.42 -5.84 -5.07
N THR A 72 21.76 -5.78 -3.78
CA THR A 72 21.96 -6.96 -2.94
C THR A 72 21.24 -6.75 -1.60
N VAL A 73 20.50 -7.77 -1.18
CA VAL A 73 19.65 -7.70 0.01
C VAL A 73 20.46 -7.46 1.29
N GLN A 74 19.97 -6.54 2.12
CA GLN A 74 20.45 -6.27 3.48
C GLN A 74 19.55 -7.00 4.49
N ARG A 75 19.84 -8.29 4.71
CA ARG A 75 18.97 -9.20 5.51
C ARG A 75 18.83 -8.81 6.99
N ASP A 76 19.70 -7.96 7.51
CA ASP A 76 19.64 -7.43 8.88
C ASP A 76 18.56 -6.36 9.07
N LYS A 77 17.97 -5.86 7.98
CA LYS A 77 16.88 -4.87 8.01
C LYS A 77 15.55 -5.52 8.37
N ILE A 78 15.30 -5.65 9.68
CA ILE A 78 14.07 -6.21 10.26
C ILE A 78 13.38 -5.16 11.15
N TYR A 79 12.08 -4.97 10.93
CA TYR A 79 11.28 -3.94 11.58
C TYR A 79 10.10 -4.55 12.33
N LYS A 80 9.84 -4.08 13.56
CA LYS A 80 8.75 -4.55 14.41
C LYS A 80 7.61 -3.55 14.43
N PHE A 81 6.37 -3.99 14.19
CA PHE A 81 5.19 -3.11 14.23
C PHE A 81 4.98 -2.48 15.60
N GLU A 82 5.30 -3.17 16.70
CA GLU A 82 5.23 -2.61 18.06
C GLU A 82 6.18 -1.43 18.27
N GLU A 83 7.38 -1.47 17.68
CA GLU A 83 8.33 -0.35 17.76
C GLU A 83 7.88 0.81 16.86
N LEU A 84 7.30 0.51 15.69
CA LEU A 84 6.70 1.53 14.82
C LEU A 84 5.49 2.20 15.49
N ALA A 85 4.65 1.44 16.20
CA ALA A 85 3.49 1.97 16.93
C ALA A 85 3.89 3.03 17.97
N LYS A 86 5.04 2.85 18.64
CA LYS A 86 5.57 3.85 19.58
C LYS A 86 5.90 5.18 18.89
N LEU A 87 6.34 5.14 17.63
CA LEU A 87 6.66 6.35 16.85
C LEU A 87 5.42 7.16 16.47
N THR A 88 4.27 6.50 16.31
CA THR A 88 3.02 7.18 15.89
C THR A 88 2.35 7.95 17.03
N GLY A 89 2.69 7.63 18.28
CA GLY A 89 2.00 8.13 19.48
C GLY A 89 0.59 7.58 19.67
N ILE A 90 0.19 6.54 18.91
CA ILE A 90 -1.14 5.92 18.98
C ILE A 90 -1.05 4.67 19.88
N LYS A 91 -1.89 4.60 20.93
CA LYS A 91 -1.87 3.49 21.89
C LYS A 91 -2.16 2.13 21.23
N ASP A 92 -3.32 2.02 20.57
CA ASP A 92 -3.73 0.84 19.82
C ASP A 92 -3.61 1.14 18.32
N THR A 93 -2.42 0.92 17.75
CA THR A 93 -2.15 1.31 16.36
C THR A 93 -2.59 0.22 15.40
N PHE A 94 -3.48 0.56 14.48
CA PHE A 94 -3.87 -0.24 13.33
C PHE A 94 -3.02 0.13 12.12
N PHE A 95 -2.39 -0.87 11.50
CA PHE A 95 -1.56 -0.75 10.31
C PHE A 95 -2.21 -1.47 9.13
N ILE A 96 -2.31 -0.76 8.00
CA ILE A 96 -2.54 -1.37 6.68
C ILE A 96 -1.53 -0.88 5.66
N GLY A 97 -1.13 -1.75 4.74
CA GLY A 97 -0.30 -1.35 3.61
C GLY A 97 0.51 -2.48 3.00
N ALA A 98 1.60 -2.10 2.36
CA ALA A 98 2.43 -2.95 1.50
C ALA A 98 3.87 -3.02 2.03
N GLY A 99 4.54 -4.16 1.86
CA GLY A 99 5.95 -4.31 2.22
C GLY A 99 6.50 -5.70 1.94
N ALA A 100 7.79 -5.89 2.19
CA ALA A 100 8.40 -7.23 2.10
C ALA A 100 8.15 -8.00 3.40
N GLY A 101 7.66 -9.24 3.28
CA GLY A 101 7.29 -10.05 4.44
C GLY A 101 8.49 -10.54 5.27
N PRO A 102 8.24 -11.02 6.49
CA PRO A 102 9.28 -11.49 7.40
C PRO A 102 9.88 -12.80 6.91
N CYS A 103 10.92 -12.72 6.08
CA CYS A 103 11.53 -13.90 5.45
C CYS A 103 12.08 -14.93 6.45
N HIS A 104 12.47 -14.49 7.66
CA HIS A 104 12.87 -15.36 8.77
C HIS A 104 11.72 -16.20 9.35
N VAL A 105 10.47 -15.77 9.17
CA VAL A 105 9.26 -16.51 9.57
C VAL A 105 8.69 -17.30 8.39
N VAL A 106 8.64 -16.68 7.21
CA VAL A 106 8.04 -17.24 6.00
C VAL A 106 8.93 -18.33 5.38
N GLY A 107 10.25 -18.26 5.59
CA GLY A 107 11.28 -19.15 5.05
C GLY A 107 11.83 -18.71 3.69
N VAL A 108 11.20 -17.74 3.05
CA VAL A 108 11.55 -17.18 1.73
C VAL A 108 11.14 -15.71 1.69
N ASN A 109 11.64 -14.95 0.72
CA ASN A 109 11.11 -13.62 0.42
C ASN A 109 9.62 -13.69 0.04
N SER A 110 8.87 -12.61 0.29
CA SER A 110 7.42 -12.58 0.08
C SER A 110 6.87 -11.17 0.00
N GLU A 111 5.74 -11.01 -0.69
CA GLU A 111 4.93 -9.79 -0.60
C GLU A 111 4.06 -9.85 0.64
N MET A 112 4.09 -8.83 1.47
CA MET A 112 3.26 -8.72 2.67
C MET A 112 2.15 -7.69 2.47
N MET A 113 0.93 -8.11 2.79
CA MET A 113 -0.25 -7.26 2.90
C MET A 113 -0.48 -7.04 4.39
N ALA A 114 0.20 -6.05 4.96
CA ALA A 114 0.14 -5.75 6.39
C ALA A 114 -1.30 -5.36 6.76
N ASN A 115 -1.88 -6.06 7.72
CA ASN A 115 -3.25 -5.84 8.17
C ASN A 115 -3.34 -6.28 9.63
N LEU A 116 -2.93 -5.41 10.54
CA LEU A 116 -2.88 -5.75 11.96
C LEU A 116 -3.11 -4.56 12.88
N LYS A 117 -3.69 -4.83 14.04
CA LYS A 117 -3.80 -3.90 15.15
C LYS A 117 -2.87 -4.35 16.28
N THR A 118 -2.10 -3.41 16.79
CA THR A 118 -1.20 -3.56 17.95
C THR A 118 -1.86 -2.98 19.21
N GLY A 119 -1.28 -3.25 20.37
CA GLY A 119 -1.77 -2.71 21.66
C GLY A 119 -2.73 -3.67 22.37
N GLU A 120 -3.67 -3.12 23.14
CA GLU A 120 -4.61 -3.92 23.95
C GLU A 120 -5.64 -4.63 23.07
N SER A 121 -6.06 -3.97 21.99
CA SER A 121 -7.01 -4.51 21.00
C SER A 121 -6.31 -5.27 19.86
N GLU A 122 -5.31 -6.08 20.19
CA GLU A 122 -4.49 -6.77 19.20
C GLU A 122 -5.31 -7.70 18.28
N ASN A 123 -5.06 -7.62 16.98
CA ASN A 123 -5.65 -8.50 15.98
C ASN A 123 -4.76 -8.54 14.74
N VAL A 124 -4.37 -9.72 14.27
CA VAL A 124 -3.48 -9.90 13.10
C VAL A 124 -4.21 -10.64 12.00
N GLN A 125 -4.42 -9.96 10.88
CA GLN A 125 -5.06 -10.46 9.66
C GLN A 125 -4.14 -10.31 8.43
N THR A 126 -2.83 -10.18 8.67
CA THR A 126 -1.81 -10.01 7.64
C THR A 126 -1.73 -11.23 6.73
N TYR A 127 -1.65 -10.97 5.42
CA TYR A 127 -1.36 -11.98 4.42
C TYR A 127 0.07 -11.84 3.89
N VAL A 128 0.63 -12.95 3.43
CA VAL A 128 1.82 -12.97 2.58
C VAL A 128 1.56 -13.77 1.32
N ALA A 129 2.13 -13.32 0.20
CA ALA A 129 2.16 -14.05 -1.06
C ALA A 129 3.60 -14.52 -1.34
N THR A 130 3.76 -15.81 -1.64
CA THR A 130 5.01 -16.42 -2.12
C THR A 130 4.78 -17.07 -3.48
N VAL A 131 5.87 -17.34 -4.20
CA VAL A 131 5.86 -18.08 -5.47
C VAL A 131 5.91 -19.58 -5.17
N ARG A 132 5.07 -20.38 -5.84
CA ARG A 132 5.15 -21.86 -5.86
C ARG A 132 6.12 -22.34 -6.94
N ASP A 133 6.47 -23.62 -6.94
CA ASP A 133 7.34 -24.23 -7.96
C ASP A 133 6.81 -24.09 -9.40
N ASP A 134 5.49 -23.94 -9.58
CA ASP A 134 4.83 -23.72 -10.86
C ASP A 134 4.62 -22.22 -11.21
N ASN A 135 5.29 -21.33 -10.49
CA ASN A 135 5.18 -19.86 -10.56
C ASN A 135 3.81 -19.28 -10.14
N SER A 136 2.88 -20.10 -9.67
CA SER A 136 1.59 -19.61 -9.18
C SER A 136 1.68 -18.98 -7.79
N CYS A 137 0.66 -18.20 -7.44
CA CYS A 137 0.56 -17.55 -6.14
C CYS A 137 0.30 -18.58 -5.02
N ASN A 138 1.02 -18.44 -3.92
CA ASN A 138 0.69 -19.05 -2.65
C ASN A 138 0.41 -17.96 -1.62
N LEU A 139 -0.86 -17.56 -1.53
CA LEU A 139 -1.34 -16.63 -0.54
C LEU A 139 -1.70 -17.35 0.77
N ARG A 140 -1.21 -16.85 1.91
CA ARG A 140 -1.58 -17.36 3.23
C ARG A 140 -1.56 -16.26 4.29
N GLN A 141 -2.39 -16.42 5.33
CA GLN A 141 -2.31 -15.56 6.51
C GLN A 141 -1.12 -15.94 7.40
N ILE A 142 -0.55 -14.95 8.07
CA ILE A 142 0.52 -15.12 9.05
C ILE A 142 0.19 -14.34 10.33
N GLN A 143 0.86 -14.71 11.42
CA GLN A 143 0.70 -14.07 12.74
C GLN A 143 1.95 -13.28 13.17
N ALA A 144 2.90 -13.09 12.25
CA ALA A 144 4.11 -12.31 12.53
C ALA A 144 3.77 -10.83 12.70
N LYS A 145 4.53 -10.17 13.59
CA LYS A 145 4.39 -8.75 13.94
C LYS A 145 5.64 -7.96 13.57
N ASP A 146 6.42 -8.51 12.65
CA ASP A 146 7.60 -7.91 12.05
C ASP A 146 7.58 -8.12 10.53
N PHE A 147 8.46 -7.40 9.85
CA PHE A 147 8.67 -7.46 8.41
C PHE A 147 10.11 -7.09 8.08
N CYS A 148 10.51 -7.26 6.82
CA CYS A 148 11.89 -7.05 6.40
C CYS A 148 11.97 -5.92 5.36
N LEU A 149 13.17 -5.31 5.24
CA LEU A 149 13.63 -4.44 4.16
C LEU A 149 12.89 -3.12 3.95
N LEU A 150 11.59 -3.18 3.70
CA LEU A 150 10.77 -2.03 3.35
C LEU A 150 9.30 -2.24 3.70
N GLY A 151 8.62 -1.14 4.00
CA GLY A 151 7.19 -1.15 4.26
C GLY A 151 6.59 0.25 4.18
N ASN A 152 5.42 0.35 3.54
CA ASN A 152 4.66 1.57 3.36
C ASN A 152 3.27 1.36 3.95
N PHE A 153 2.97 2.06 5.06
CA PHE A 153 1.78 1.78 5.86
C PHE A 153 1.00 3.05 6.20
N LEU A 154 -0.33 2.93 6.19
CA LEU A 154 -1.19 3.80 6.97
C LEU A 154 -1.24 3.25 8.40
N ALA A 155 -0.90 4.08 9.37
CA ALA A 155 -1.18 3.89 10.79
C ALA A 155 -2.36 4.75 11.22
N SER A 156 -3.28 4.20 12.01
CA SER A 156 -4.40 4.93 12.61
C SER A 156 -4.86 4.25 13.91
N GLU A 157 -5.85 4.82 14.60
CA GLU A 157 -6.53 4.15 15.71
C GLU A 157 -7.47 3.01 15.25
N GLY A 158 -7.71 2.88 13.94
CA GLY A 158 -8.60 1.88 13.35
C GLY A 158 -10.07 2.09 13.71
N LYS A 159 -10.47 3.34 13.97
CA LYS A 159 -11.85 3.70 14.34
C LYS A 159 -12.71 3.95 13.11
N GLN A 160 -14.02 3.84 13.29
CA GLN A 160 -14.97 4.38 12.33
C GLN A 160 -14.95 5.91 12.35
N GLY A 161 -15.32 6.53 11.24
CA GLY A 161 -15.32 7.98 11.06
C GLY A 161 -15.63 8.31 9.60
N LYS A 162 -15.46 9.57 9.22
CA LYS A 162 -15.63 9.98 7.82
C LYS A 162 -14.42 9.60 6.98
N VAL A 163 -14.69 9.08 5.79
CA VAL A 163 -13.69 8.65 4.81
C VAL A 163 -14.09 9.12 3.41
N ILE A 164 -13.10 9.22 2.52
CA ILE A 164 -13.32 9.50 1.10
C ILE A 164 -13.62 8.17 0.41
N LYS A 165 -14.86 8.01 -0.06
CA LYS A 165 -15.27 6.90 -0.92
C LYS A 165 -15.07 7.27 -2.38
N ILE A 166 -14.37 6.41 -3.12
CA ILE A 166 -14.22 6.54 -4.59
C ILE A 166 -14.81 5.29 -5.22
N ASN A 167 -15.74 5.44 -6.16
CA ASN A 167 -16.04 4.39 -7.13
C ASN A 167 -15.60 4.86 -8.51
N ALA A 168 -14.89 4.00 -9.23
CA ALA A 168 -14.44 4.28 -10.59
C ALA A 168 -14.64 3.03 -11.48
N LYS A 169 -15.16 3.21 -12.69
CA LYS A 169 -15.36 2.12 -13.67
C LYS A 169 -14.87 2.50 -15.04
N THR A 170 -14.44 1.49 -15.78
CA THR A 170 -13.99 1.59 -17.17
C THR A 170 -12.84 2.59 -17.32
N ARG A 171 -11.61 2.10 -17.24
CA ARG A 171 -10.39 2.91 -17.39
C ARG A 171 -10.23 3.36 -18.85
N LEU A 172 -9.94 4.65 -19.03
CA LEU A 172 -9.86 5.34 -20.33
C LEU A 172 -8.42 5.67 -20.76
N SER A 173 -7.45 5.58 -19.86
CA SER A 173 -6.05 5.96 -20.11
C SER A 173 -5.07 4.94 -19.52
N GLU A 174 -3.78 5.13 -19.74
CA GLU A 174 -2.73 4.21 -19.27
C GLU A 174 -2.50 4.26 -17.76
N GLU A 175 -2.90 5.33 -17.07
CA GLU A 175 -2.70 5.48 -15.64
C GLU A 175 -3.56 4.52 -14.83
N ASN A 176 -2.90 3.73 -13.98
CA ASN A 176 -3.56 2.87 -13.01
C ASN A 176 -4.39 3.70 -12.00
N PHE A 177 -5.23 3.03 -11.21
CA PHE A 177 -6.13 3.70 -10.26
C PHE A 177 -5.43 4.61 -9.23
N PRO A 178 -4.44 4.14 -8.43
CA PRO A 178 -3.71 5.04 -7.53
C PRO A 178 -2.96 6.19 -8.24
N LEU A 179 -2.33 5.93 -9.38
CA LEU A 179 -1.61 6.93 -10.17
C LEU A 179 -2.54 8.02 -10.69
N ALA A 180 -3.75 7.67 -11.16
CA ALA A 180 -4.76 8.63 -11.58
C ALA A 180 -5.16 9.57 -10.43
N ILE A 181 -5.39 9.02 -9.23
CA ILE A 181 -5.68 9.82 -8.03
C ILE A 181 -4.52 10.78 -7.73
N ARG A 182 -3.29 10.26 -7.74
CA ARG A 182 -2.09 11.06 -7.48
C ARG A 182 -1.94 12.20 -8.47
N LYS A 183 -2.06 11.95 -9.78
CA LYS A 183 -1.95 12.99 -10.81
C LYS A 183 -2.95 14.12 -10.58
N VAL A 184 -4.21 13.79 -10.26
CA VAL A 184 -5.23 14.80 -9.93
C VAL A 184 -4.85 15.61 -8.69
N LEU A 185 -4.33 14.97 -7.64
CA LEU A 185 -3.87 15.67 -6.43
C LEU A 185 -2.60 16.50 -6.65
N THR A 186 -1.71 16.08 -7.54
CA THR A 186 -0.52 16.86 -7.95
C THR A 186 -0.94 18.11 -8.72
N GLU A 187 -1.93 18.02 -9.62
CA GLU A 187 -2.50 19.20 -10.30
C GLU A 187 -3.13 20.18 -9.30
N TYR A 188 -3.80 19.66 -8.26
CA TYR A 188 -4.44 20.47 -7.22
C TYR A 188 -3.44 21.15 -6.28
N SER A 189 -2.38 20.46 -5.88
CA SER A 189 -1.39 20.98 -4.94
C SER A 189 0.03 20.50 -5.26
N PRO A 190 0.71 21.09 -6.27
CA PRO A 190 2.01 20.60 -6.73
C PRO A 190 3.14 20.81 -5.70
N ASP A 191 3.01 21.84 -4.85
CA ASP A 191 4.06 22.25 -3.91
C ASP A 191 3.85 21.76 -2.48
N LYS A 192 2.77 21.00 -2.23
CA LYS A 192 2.45 20.48 -0.90
C LYS A 192 2.26 18.98 -0.95
N ILE A 193 2.91 18.26 -0.03
CA ILE A 193 2.75 16.81 0.10
C ILE A 193 1.39 16.51 0.73
N ILE A 194 0.56 15.80 -0.01
CA ILE A 194 -0.69 15.18 0.42
C ILE A 194 -0.43 13.66 0.41
N GLY A 195 -0.51 13.03 1.57
CA GLY A 195 -0.42 11.57 1.71
C GLY A 195 -1.80 10.96 1.90
N LEU A 196 -2.11 9.91 1.15
CA LEU A 196 -3.31 9.11 1.35
C LEU A 196 -2.91 7.70 1.78
N GLY A 197 -3.78 7.08 2.55
CA GLY A 197 -3.69 5.68 2.91
C GLY A 197 -5.09 5.09 3.04
N GLY A 198 -5.24 3.81 2.73
CA GLY A 198 -6.55 3.17 2.81
C GLY A 198 -6.62 1.83 2.10
N VAL A 199 -7.83 1.47 1.72
CA VAL A 199 -8.14 0.20 1.08
C VAL A 199 -9.02 0.44 -0.15
N PHE A 200 -8.77 -0.31 -1.21
CA PHE A 200 -9.71 -0.43 -2.31
C PHE A 200 -9.92 -1.88 -2.71
N VAL A 201 -11.04 -2.17 -3.35
CA VAL A 201 -11.32 -3.48 -3.92
C VAL A 201 -11.50 -3.33 -5.42
N ILE A 202 -10.84 -4.22 -6.17
CA ILE A 202 -11.14 -4.43 -7.59
C ILE A 202 -12.33 -5.39 -7.62
N LYS A 203 -13.54 -4.88 -7.82
CA LYS A 203 -14.80 -5.64 -7.76
C LYS A 203 -15.03 -6.49 -9.01
N ASN A 204 -14.59 -5.97 -10.15
CA ASN A 204 -14.68 -6.62 -11.45
C ASN A 204 -13.39 -6.36 -12.25
N GLY A 205 -13.05 -7.28 -13.15
CA GLY A 205 -11.83 -7.23 -13.96
C GLY A 205 -10.67 -8.04 -13.39
N LYS A 206 -9.48 -7.81 -13.94
CA LYS A 206 -8.22 -8.48 -13.58
C LYS A 206 -7.10 -7.46 -13.39
N ALA A 207 -6.06 -7.84 -12.63
CA ALA A 207 -4.90 -7.01 -12.41
C ALA A 207 -3.59 -7.78 -12.61
N LYS A 208 -2.58 -7.09 -13.14
CA LYS A 208 -1.21 -7.57 -13.17
C LYS A 208 -0.63 -7.36 -11.77
N LEU A 209 -0.26 -8.46 -11.13
CA LEU A 209 0.46 -8.45 -9.86
C LEU A 209 1.85 -9.06 -10.05
N HIS A 210 2.77 -8.74 -9.15
CA HIS A 210 4.03 -9.49 -9.02
C HIS A 210 4.20 -10.07 -7.63
N ILE A 211 5.03 -11.10 -7.55
CA ILE A 211 5.51 -11.68 -6.29
C ILE A 211 7.01 -11.87 -6.42
N MET A 212 7.77 -11.38 -5.45
CA MET A 212 9.19 -11.65 -5.36
C MET A 212 9.45 -13.15 -5.06
N PRO A 213 10.29 -13.84 -5.86
CA PRO A 213 10.84 -15.14 -5.46
C PRO A 213 11.95 -14.94 -4.42
N ASP A 214 12.68 -16.01 -4.06
CA ASP A 214 13.80 -15.88 -3.12
C ASP A 214 14.82 -14.84 -3.58
N PHE A 215 15.55 -14.28 -2.63
CA PHE A 215 16.50 -13.20 -2.89
C PHE A 215 17.54 -13.62 -3.93
N SER A 216 17.81 -12.72 -4.88
CA SER A 216 18.78 -12.96 -5.94
C SER A 216 20.18 -13.25 -5.36
N CYS A 217 20.83 -14.29 -5.87
CA CYS A 217 22.23 -14.61 -5.56
C CYS A 217 23.23 -13.69 -6.28
N THR A 218 22.76 -12.90 -7.25
CA THR A 218 23.56 -11.94 -8.02
C THR A 218 22.98 -10.52 -7.91
N PRO A 219 23.82 -9.48 -7.96
CA PRO A 219 23.35 -8.09 -7.91
C PRO A 219 22.29 -7.77 -8.98
N LEU A 220 21.18 -7.13 -8.58
CA LEU A 220 20.15 -6.61 -9.47
C LEU A 220 20.33 -5.10 -9.68
N GLU A 221 21.10 -4.72 -10.71
CA GLU A 221 21.56 -3.33 -10.89
C GLU A 221 20.63 -2.45 -11.75
N THR A 222 19.63 -3.05 -12.42
CA THR A 222 18.73 -2.34 -13.35
C THR A 222 17.28 -2.76 -13.16
N ASP A 223 16.33 -1.92 -13.59
CA ASP A 223 14.90 -2.28 -13.56
C ASP A 223 14.60 -3.50 -14.44
N GLU A 224 15.33 -3.68 -15.54
CA GLU A 224 15.22 -4.88 -16.36
C GLU A 224 15.66 -6.14 -15.59
N ALA A 225 16.77 -6.07 -14.85
CA ALA A 225 17.23 -7.18 -14.01
C ALA A 225 16.22 -7.50 -12.90
N VAL A 226 15.66 -6.47 -12.25
CA VAL A 226 14.60 -6.64 -11.25
C VAL A 226 13.36 -7.27 -11.88
N ASN A 227 12.88 -6.76 -13.00
CA ASN A 227 11.70 -7.29 -13.70
C ASN A 227 11.91 -8.74 -14.17
N ASN A 228 13.10 -9.11 -14.61
CA ASN A 228 13.40 -10.50 -14.99
C ASN A 228 13.47 -11.45 -13.77
N TRP A 229 13.75 -10.92 -12.58
CA TRP A 229 13.75 -11.68 -11.33
C TRP A 229 12.34 -11.82 -10.74
N LEU A 230 11.47 -10.82 -10.90
CA LEU A 230 10.10 -10.86 -10.38
C LEU A 230 9.22 -11.89 -11.10
N THR A 231 8.31 -12.52 -10.36
CA THR A 231 7.27 -13.40 -10.94
C THR A 231 5.98 -12.63 -11.14
N PHE A 232 5.57 -12.43 -12.38
CA PHE A 232 4.34 -11.71 -12.74
C PHE A 232 3.16 -12.64 -12.97
N ASN A 233 2.00 -12.28 -12.42
CA ASN A 233 0.74 -13.00 -12.54
C ASN A 233 -0.41 -12.06 -12.94
N VAL A 234 -1.43 -12.59 -13.62
CA VAL A 234 -2.69 -11.89 -13.87
C VAL A 234 -3.75 -12.47 -12.94
N SER A 235 -4.13 -11.71 -11.92
CA SER A 235 -5.08 -12.12 -10.88
C SER A 235 -6.48 -11.57 -11.16
N SER A 236 -7.50 -12.36 -10.84
CA SER A 236 -8.90 -12.03 -11.04
C SER A 236 -9.52 -11.39 -9.80
N SER A 237 -10.43 -10.43 -10.03
CA SER A 237 -11.30 -9.90 -8.99
C SER A 237 -12.16 -11.00 -8.32
N PRO A 238 -12.60 -10.80 -7.06
CA PRO A 238 -12.33 -9.64 -6.21
C PRO A 238 -10.93 -9.64 -5.60
N LEU A 239 -10.23 -8.50 -5.65
CA LEU A 239 -8.93 -8.27 -5.01
C LEU A 239 -9.03 -7.12 -4.02
N VAL A 240 -8.68 -7.33 -2.75
CA VAL A 240 -8.59 -6.30 -1.71
C VAL A 240 -7.17 -5.76 -1.68
N CYS A 241 -7.02 -4.47 -1.91
CA CYS A 241 -5.74 -3.80 -2.10
C CYS A 241 -5.51 -2.75 -1.03
N LEU A 242 -4.40 -2.89 -0.31
CA LEU A 242 -3.96 -1.97 0.74
C LEU A 242 -2.95 -1.01 0.13
N SER A 243 -3.26 0.28 0.17
CA SER A 243 -2.55 1.28 -0.64
C SER A 243 -2.15 2.48 0.18
N VAL A 244 -0.92 2.94 -0.04
CA VAL A 244 -0.34 4.15 0.51
C VAL A 244 0.35 4.89 -0.62
N PHE A 245 0.10 6.19 -0.73
CA PHE A 245 0.69 7.00 -1.79
C PHE A 245 0.72 8.48 -1.45
N TYR A 246 1.53 9.22 -2.21
CA TYR A 246 1.69 10.66 -2.10
C TYR A 246 1.58 11.30 -3.47
N ASN A 247 1.09 12.54 -3.54
CA ASN A 247 1.05 13.29 -4.79
C ASN A 247 2.46 13.67 -5.27
N VAL A 248 3.36 14.07 -4.36
CA VAL A 248 4.74 14.51 -4.65
C VAL A 248 5.72 14.05 -3.57
N ASP A 249 6.98 13.83 -3.93
CA ASP A 249 8.10 13.67 -2.99
C ASP A 249 8.96 14.95 -3.03
N GLN A 250 9.27 15.50 -1.85
CA GLN A 250 10.10 16.70 -1.69
C GLN A 250 11.43 16.38 -0.99
N GLY A 251 12.05 15.25 -1.35
CA GLY A 251 13.40 14.88 -0.91
C GLY A 251 13.43 13.92 0.29
N TYR A 252 12.33 13.23 0.57
CA TYR A 252 12.25 12.20 1.62
C TYR A 252 12.62 10.81 1.11
N ASP A 253 12.89 10.66 -0.19
CA ASP A 253 13.18 9.38 -0.83
C ASP A 253 12.04 8.38 -0.61
N LEU A 254 10.83 8.81 -0.97
CA LEU A 254 9.59 8.07 -0.74
C LEU A 254 9.41 6.98 -1.79
N ARG A 255 8.77 5.89 -1.38
CA ARG A 255 8.01 5.06 -2.31
C ARG A 255 6.68 5.78 -2.56
N ILE A 256 6.65 6.54 -3.64
CA ILE A 256 5.58 7.51 -3.93
C ILE A 256 4.19 6.87 -4.08
N GLU A 257 4.15 5.59 -4.43
CA GLU A 257 2.96 4.75 -4.51
C GLU A 257 3.36 3.31 -4.21
N HIS A 258 2.62 2.65 -3.33
CA HIS A 258 2.82 1.24 -3.04
C HIS A 258 1.49 0.58 -2.68
N THR A 259 1.15 -0.47 -3.42
CA THR A 259 -0.11 -1.20 -3.23
C THR A 259 0.12 -2.69 -3.30
N HIS A 260 -0.27 -3.42 -2.25
CA HIS A 260 -0.31 -4.88 -2.26
C HIS A 260 -1.76 -5.35 -2.14
N CYS A 261 -2.10 -6.43 -2.84
CA CYS A 261 -3.45 -7.00 -2.87
C CYS A 261 -3.47 -8.43 -2.32
N PHE A 262 -4.60 -8.82 -1.73
CA PHE A 262 -4.94 -10.18 -1.33
C PHE A 262 -6.38 -10.50 -1.74
N SER A 263 -6.73 -11.79 -1.73
CA SER A 263 -8.07 -12.26 -2.06
C SER A 263 -8.55 -13.36 -1.11
N HIS A 264 -9.85 -13.63 -1.16
CA HIS A 264 -10.47 -14.78 -0.49
C HIS A 264 -10.40 -16.06 -1.33
N HIS A 265 -9.75 -16.02 -2.48
CA HIS A 265 -9.63 -17.11 -3.46
C HIS A 265 -8.18 -17.53 -3.75
N GLY A 266 -7.21 -17.00 -3.00
CA GLY A 266 -5.82 -17.48 -3.01
C GLY A 266 -4.86 -16.68 -3.88
N GLU A 267 -5.26 -15.53 -4.40
CA GLU A 267 -4.43 -14.65 -5.23
C GLU A 267 -4.03 -13.36 -4.50
N GLY A 268 -2.80 -12.91 -4.71
CA GLY A 268 -2.29 -11.69 -4.12
C GLY A 268 -0.85 -11.40 -4.54
N GLY A 269 -0.33 -10.27 -4.09
CA GLY A 269 1.00 -9.76 -4.43
C GLY A 269 1.00 -8.25 -4.61
N HIS A 270 2.06 -7.74 -5.20
CA HIS A 270 2.24 -6.32 -5.48
C HIS A 270 1.47 -5.91 -6.75
N TYR A 271 0.65 -4.86 -6.65
CA TYR A 271 -0.18 -4.37 -7.75
C TYR A 271 0.54 -3.43 -8.71
N HIS A 272 0.41 -3.70 -10.01
CA HIS A 272 0.89 -2.82 -11.08
C HIS A 272 -0.25 -2.00 -11.70
N TYR A 273 -1.21 -2.68 -12.33
CA TYR A 273 -2.34 -2.07 -13.04
C TYR A 273 -3.42 -3.11 -13.35
N ASP A 274 -4.66 -2.67 -13.60
CA ASP A 274 -5.67 -3.55 -14.21
C ASP A 274 -5.30 -3.93 -15.65
N THR A 275 -5.64 -5.15 -16.06
CA THR A 275 -5.39 -5.66 -17.42
C THR A 275 -6.67 -5.76 -18.25
N THR A 276 -7.80 -5.31 -17.71
CA THR A 276 -9.13 -5.38 -18.31
C THR A 276 -9.83 -4.02 -18.19
N PRO A 277 -9.27 -2.97 -18.83
CA PRO A 277 -9.67 -1.58 -18.60
C PRO A 277 -11.15 -1.32 -18.88
N GLU A 278 -11.75 -2.01 -19.85
CA GLU A 278 -13.14 -1.77 -20.25
C GLU A 278 -14.17 -2.21 -19.18
N GLU A 279 -13.83 -3.25 -18.41
CA GLU A 279 -14.73 -3.88 -17.43
C GLU A 279 -14.35 -3.61 -15.96
N VAL A 280 -13.18 -3.02 -15.70
CA VAL A 280 -12.68 -2.84 -14.34
C VAL A 280 -13.63 -1.96 -13.51
N GLU A 281 -13.90 -2.39 -12.28
CA GLU A 281 -14.67 -1.64 -11.29
C GLU A 281 -13.90 -1.56 -9.97
N TYR A 282 -13.62 -0.34 -9.53
CA TYR A 282 -12.96 -0.04 -8.26
C TYR A 282 -13.96 0.52 -7.25
N GLU A 283 -13.85 0.10 -5.99
CA GLU A 283 -14.46 0.75 -4.83
C GLU A 283 -13.40 0.95 -3.74
N ALA A 284 -13.21 2.19 -3.29
CA ALA A 284 -12.14 2.56 -2.37
C ALA A 284 -12.62 3.39 -1.19
N TYR A 285 -11.90 3.27 -0.07
CA TYR A 285 -12.01 4.10 1.12
C TYR A 285 -10.63 4.59 1.53
N PHE A 286 -10.43 5.90 1.50
CA PHE A 286 -9.17 6.54 1.86
C PHE A 286 -9.35 7.59 2.96
N VAL A 287 -8.26 7.82 3.69
CA VAL A 287 -8.08 8.96 4.59
C VAL A 287 -6.85 9.75 4.17
N VAL A 288 -6.86 11.06 4.43
CA VAL A 288 -5.68 11.91 4.28
C VAL A 288 -4.84 11.78 5.56
N ALA A 289 -3.56 11.47 5.40
CA ALA A 289 -2.64 11.37 6.53
C ALA A 289 -2.25 12.75 7.05
N GLU A 290 -2.18 12.89 8.37
CA GLU A 290 -1.77 14.10 9.08
C GLU A 290 -0.24 14.26 9.04
N GLN A 291 0.49 13.15 9.11
CA GLN A 291 1.95 13.13 9.19
C GLN A 291 2.55 12.02 8.33
N LEU A 292 3.73 12.29 7.80
CA LEU A 292 4.68 11.32 7.24
C LEU A 292 5.74 11.02 8.31
N LEU A 293 5.97 9.73 8.56
CA LEU A 293 7.12 9.23 9.32
C LEU A 293 8.02 8.47 8.34
N ARG A 294 9.17 9.06 8.00
CA ARG A 294 10.21 8.40 7.21
C ARG A 294 11.17 7.70 8.16
N VAL A 295 11.11 6.37 8.20
CA VAL A 295 11.80 5.54 9.20
C VAL A 295 12.93 4.76 8.55
N ASP A 296 14.13 4.83 9.14
CA ASP A 296 15.34 4.12 8.70
C ASP A 296 15.61 4.32 7.19
N ARG A 297 15.57 5.57 6.73
CA ARG A 297 15.84 5.92 5.33
C ARG A 297 17.22 5.42 4.89
N PRO A 298 17.34 4.73 3.74
CA PRO A 298 18.64 4.36 3.18
C PRO A 298 19.56 5.55 3.00
N LEU A 299 20.78 5.47 3.54
CA LEU A 299 21.81 6.51 3.37
C LEU A 299 22.35 6.55 1.92
N ASN A 300 22.41 5.38 1.29
CA ASN A 300 22.73 5.23 -0.12
C ASN A 300 21.46 4.77 -0.84
N THR A 301 21.02 5.52 -1.84
CA THR A 301 19.76 5.29 -2.55
C THR A 301 19.97 5.23 -4.07
N HIS A 302 18.97 4.70 -4.77
CA HIS A 302 18.89 4.61 -6.23
C HIS A 302 17.42 4.57 -6.68
N ALA A 303 17.19 4.73 -7.98
CA ALA A 303 15.85 4.69 -8.58
C ALA A 303 15.36 3.27 -8.95
N VAL A 304 16.26 2.27 -8.97
CA VAL A 304 15.96 0.90 -9.40
C VAL A 304 14.95 0.19 -8.49
N GLY A 305 14.00 -0.55 -9.07
CA GLY A 305 13.07 -1.43 -8.37
C GLY A 305 11.97 -0.68 -7.60
N ARG A 306 11.50 0.45 -8.12
CA ARG A 306 10.47 1.30 -7.50
C ARG A 306 9.10 1.23 -8.15
N ASP A 307 8.97 0.43 -9.21
CA ASP A 307 7.68 0.12 -9.83
C ASP A 307 6.86 -0.81 -8.93
#